data_AF-A0A2V7UAX6-F1
#
_entry.id   AF-A0A2V7UAX6-F1
#
_cell.length_a   1.000
_cell.length_b   1.000
_cell.length_c   1.000
_cell.angle_alpha   90.00
_cell.angle_beta   90.00
_cell.angle_gamma   90.00
#
_symmetry.space_group_name_H-M   'P 1'
#
loop_
_entity.id
_entity.type
_entity.pdbx_description
1 polymer ?
#
loop_
_entity_poly.entity_id
_entity_poly.type
_entity_poly.pdbx_seq_one_letter_code
_entity_poly.pdbx_strand_id
1 'polypeptide(L)'
;MLSAGLAPFAATPMSRELMQWADRVFVMCEREEQHRTLLKMRFPDVDRPVIDLDIEDRWYRGDAELVRRMLKRLVPHLGPPLKPYVE
;
A
#
# COMPACT_ATOMS: atom_id res chain seq x y z
N MET A 1 0.49 -14.39 -7.20
CA MET A 1 -0.13 -13.24 -7.89
C MET A 1 -0.77 -12.37 -6.83
N LEU A 2 0.04 -11.55 -6.17
CA LEU A 2 -0.40 -10.64 -5.12
C LEU A 2 -0.69 -9.31 -5.82
N SER A 3 -1.97 -9.01 -5.99
CA SER A 3 -2.41 -7.75 -6.57
C SER A 3 -3.06 -6.94 -5.47
N ALA A 4 -2.82 -5.63 -5.43
CA ALA A 4 -3.47 -4.70 -4.51
C ALA A 4 -4.99 -4.53 -4.80
N GLY A 5 -5.72 -5.62 -5.02
CA GLY A 5 -7.11 -5.63 -5.49
C GLY A 5 -7.29 -5.22 -6.95
N LEU A 6 -6.21 -4.98 -7.70
CA LEU A 6 -6.28 -4.41 -9.04
C LEU A 6 -6.54 -5.45 -10.14
N ALA A 7 -6.14 -6.71 -9.90
CA ALA A 7 -6.39 -7.81 -10.82
C ALA A 7 -7.90 -8.17 -10.88
N PRO A 8 -8.43 -8.57 -12.04
CA PRO A 8 -9.85 -8.91 -12.19
C PRO A 8 -10.35 -10.02 -11.27
N PHE A 9 -9.48 -10.96 -10.89
CA PHE A 9 -9.79 -12.12 -10.04
C PHE A 9 -9.36 -11.92 -8.58
N ALA A 10 -9.04 -10.69 -8.16
CA ALA A 10 -8.73 -10.42 -6.76
C ALA A 10 -9.95 -10.79 -5.89
N ALA A 11 -9.71 -11.52 -4.79
CA ALA A 11 -10.77 -11.92 -3.85
C ALA A 11 -11.51 -10.70 -3.26
N THR A 12 -10.78 -9.59 -3.08
CA THR A 12 -11.36 -8.28 -2.74
C THR A 12 -10.88 -7.27 -3.77
N PRO A 13 -11.68 -7.02 -4.82
CA PRO A 13 -11.32 -6.04 -5.84
C PRO A 13 -11.25 -4.63 -5.26
N MET A 14 -10.27 -3.85 -5.71
CA MET A 14 -10.17 -2.45 -5.41
C MET A 14 -11.34 -1.71 -6.09
N SER A 15 -12.14 -1.02 -5.29
CA SER A 15 -13.31 -0.27 -5.75
C SER A 15 -13.06 1.23 -5.67
N ARG A 16 -13.86 1.98 -6.44
CA ARG A 16 -13.90 3.44 -6.39
C ARG A 16 -14.26 3.95 -5.00
N GLU A 17 -15.23 3.31 -4.36
CA GLU A 17 -15.71 3.69 -3.02
C GLU A 17 -14.59 3.59 -1.98
N LEU A 18 -13.83 2.49 -1.97
CA LEU A 18 -12.66 2.33 -1.08
C LEU A 18 -11.62 3.42 -1.32
N MET A 19 -11.34 3.72 -2.60
CA MET A 19 -10.40 4.77 -2.97
C MET A 19 -10.86 6.16 -2.49
N GLN A 20 -12.16 6.46 -2.58
CA GLN A 20 -12.71 7.75 -2.13
C GLN A 20 -12.81 7.87 -0.61
N TRP A 21 -13.10 6.75 0.07
CA TRP A 21 -13.22 6.69 1.51
C TRP A 21 -11.88 6.88 2.22
N ALA A 22 -10.81 6.31 1.67
CA ALA A 22 -9.49 6.38 2.28
C ALA A 22 -8.95 7.82 2.29
N ASP A 23 -8.50 8.29 3.47
CA ASP A 23 -7.75 9.54 3.57
C ASP A 23 -6.42 9.46 2.81
N ARG A 24 -5.81 8.27 2.81
CA ARG A 24 -4.50 7.98 2.20
C ARG A 24 -4.45 6.53 1.74
N VAL A 25 -3.73 6.29 0.65
CA VAL A 25 -3.49 4.96 0.11
C VAL A 25 -1.98 4.72 0.03
N PHE A 26 -1.52 3.57 0.51
CA PHE A 26 -0.12 3.18 0.47
C PHE A 26 0.05 1.99 -0.48
N VAL A 27 1.09 2.02 -1.31
CA VAL A 27 1.48 0.90 -2.19
C VAL A 27 2.91 0.47 -1.86
N MET A 28 3.25 -0.78 -2.15
CA MET A 28 4.53 -1.39 -1.79
C MET A 28 5.71 -0.81 -2.59
N CYS A 29 5.77 -1.06 -3.90
CA CYS A 29 6.84 -0.58 -4.75
C CYS A 29 6.33 -0.23 -6.16
N GLU A 30 6.35 1.05 -6.53
CA GLU A 30 5.85 1.45 -7.85
C GLU A 30 6.69 0.88 -9.01
N ARG A 31 7.99 0.68 -8.78
CA ARG A 31 8.90 0.18 -9.83
C ARG A 31 8.64 -1.28 -10.20
N GLU A 32 8.04 -2.06 -9.31
CA GLU A 32 7.82 -3.49 -9.52
C GLU A 32 6.41 -3.77 -10.04
N GLU A 33 5.38 -3.32 -9.33
CA GLU A 33 3.98 -3.65 -9.67
C GLU A 33 3.16 -2.49 -10.26
N GLN A 34 3.71 -1.28 -10.29
CA GLN A 34 3.05 -0.08 -10.85
C GLN A 34 1.67 0.21 -10.24
N HIS A 35 1.42 -0.23 -9.00
CA HIS A 35 0.12 -0.12 -8.34
C HIS A 35 -0.38 1.33 -8.24
N ARG A 36 0.51 2.32 -8.04
CA ARG A 36 0.13 3.74 -8.02
C ARG A 36 -0.31 4.22 -9.38
N THR A 37 0.42 3.88 -10.45
CA THR A 37 0.02 4.23 -11.82
C THR A 37 -1.31 3.59 -12.18
N LEU A 38 -1.47 2.29 -11.90
CA LEU A 38 -2.70 1.56 -12.18
C LEU A 38 -3.91 2.12 -11.42
N LEU A 39 -3.76 2.48 -10.14
CA LEU A 39 -4.81 3.13 -9.36
C LEU A 39 -5.22 4.47 -9.98
N LYS A 40 -4.25 5.31 -10.35
CA LYS A 40 -4.52 6.61 -10.98
C LYS A 40 -5.17 6.49 -12.35
N MET A 41 -4.79 5.49 -13.14
CA MET A 41 -5.42 5.22 -14.43
C MET A 41 -6.86 4.71 -14.28
N ARG A 42 -7.11 3.85 -13.29
CA ARG A 42 -8.42 3.24 -13.05
C ARG A 42 -9.42 4.21 -12.40
N PHE A 43 -8.93 5.12 -11.56
CA PHE A 43 -9.75 6.09 -10.83
C PHE A 43 -9.21 7.52 -11.01
N PRO A 44 -9.19 8.05 -12.25
CA PRO A 44 -8.52 9.33 -12.56
C PRO A 44 -9.18 10.55 -11.91
N ASP A 45 -10.44 10.41 -11.51
CA ASP A 45 -11.25 11.45 -10.87
C ASP A 45 -11.21 11.40 -9.33
N VAL A 46 -10.47 10.45 -8.74
CA VAL A 46 -10.31 10.36 -7.29
C VAL A 46 -9.03 11.07 -6.86
N ASP A 47 -9.18 12.27 -6.31
CA ASP A 47 -8.06 13.07 -5.79
C ASP A 47 -7.70 12.65 -4.36
N ARG A 48 -7.06 11.47 -4.24
CA ARG A 48 -6.54 10.97 -2.96
C ARG A 48 -5.05 10.67 -3.05
N PRO A 49 -4.29 10.94 -1.98
CA PRO A 49 -2.85 10.72 -1.99
C PRO A 49 -2.54 9.21 -2.02
N VAL A 50 -1.93 8.78 -3.11
CA VAL A 50 -1.33 7.45 -3.25
C VAL A 50 0.18 7.57 -3.05
N ILE A 51 0.66 6.98 -1.96
CA ILE A 51 2.03 7.03 -1.46
C ILE A 51 2.72 5.71 -1.79
N ASP A 52 3.85 5.80 -2.48
CA ASP A 52 4.74 4.66 -2.75
C ASP A 52 5.72 4.50 -1.58
N LEU A 53 5.74 3.32 -0.96
CA LEU A 53 6.62 3.03 0.16
C LEU A 53 8.04 2.68 -0.28
N ASP A 54 8.25 2.34 -1.55
CA ASP A 54 9.54 1.88 -2.09
C ASP A 54 10.08 0.69 -1.26
N ILE A 55 9.20 -0.30 -1.06
CA ILE A 55 9.45 -1.57 -0.35
C ILE A 55 9.05 -2.71 -1.29
N GLU A 56 10.02 -3.54 -1.69
CA GLU A 56 9.79 -4.62 -2.64
C GLU A 56 8.91 -5.74 -2.06
N ASP A 57 8.11 -6.43 -2.89
CA ASP A 57 7.20 -7.50 -2.45
C ASP A 57 7.87 -8.89 -2.40
N ARG A 58 8.94 -9.00 -1.61
CA ARG A 58 9.77 -10.23 -1.51
C ARG A 58 9.92 -10.79 -0.09
N TRP A 59 9.17 -10.26 0.87
CA TRP A 59 9.37 -10.53 2.28
C TRP A 59 8.48 -11.65 2.79
N TYR A 60 9.00 -12.43 3.74
CA TYR A 60 8.18 -13.40 4.45
C TYR A 60 7.30 -12.71 5.49
N ARG A 61 6.20 -13.38 5.86
CA ARG A 61 5.33 -12.90 6.94
C ARG A 61 6.13 -12.84 8.24
N GLY A 62 6.11 -11.69 8.91
CA GLY A 62 6.80 -11.48 10.17
C GLY A 62 8.30 -11.18 10.03
N ASP A 63 8.80 -10.94 8.80
CA ASP A 63 10.19 -10.55 8.60
C ASP A 63 10.50 -9.22 9.31
N ALA A 64 11.45 -9.25 10.25
CA ALA A 64 11.81 -8.10 11.07
C ALA A 64 12.34 -6.92 10.23
N GLU A 65 13.01 -7.19 9.10
CA GLU A 65 13.52 -6.14 8.22
C GLU A 65 12.38 -5.50 7.42
N LEU A 66 11.36 -6.25 7.02
CA LEU A 66 10.13 -5.67 6.46
C LEU A 66 9.49 -4.71 7.46
N VAL A 67 9.29 -5.15 8.71
CA VAL A 67 8.69 -4.32 9.76
C VAL A 67 9.49 -3.04 9.97
N ARG A 68 10.82 -3.15 10.05
CA ARG A 68 11.72 -1.99 10.17
C ARG A 68 11.55 -1.01 9.02
N ARG A 69 11.48 -1.49 7.78
CA ARG A 69 11.28 -0.66 6.58
C ARG A 69 9.90 0.00 6.57
N MET A 70 8.85 -0.77 6.89
CA MET A 70 7.49 -0.26 6.99
C MET A 70 7.39 0.84 8.04
N LEU A 71 7.95 0.65 9.24
CA LEU A 71 7.98 1.70 10.27
C LEU A 71 8.70 2.95 9.77
N LYS A 72 9.90 2.81 9.18
CA LYS A 72 10.65 3.95 8.65
C LYS A 72 9.87 4.76 7.60
N ARG A 73 9.07 4.09 6.76
CA ARG A 73 8.32 4.73 5.67
C ARG A 73 6.93 5.22 6.09
N LEU A 74 6.23 4.51 6.97
CA LEU A 74 4.86 4.84 7.40
C LEU A 74 4.80 5.87 8.52
N VAL A 75 5.77 5.88 9.45
CA VAL A 75 5.75 6.79 10.60
C VAL A 75 5.69 8.27 10.20
N PRO A 76 6.40 8.75 9.16
CA PRO A 76 6.25 10.12 8.68
C PRO A 76 4.83 10.50 8.22
N HIS A 77 4.00 9.52 7.87
CA HIS A 77 2.64 9.74 7.41
C HIS A 77 1.62 9.51 8.53
N LEU A 78 1.74 8.42 9.30
CA LEU A 78 0.73 8.00 10.28
C LEU A 78 1.08 8.34 11.74
N GLY A 79 2.33 8.72 12.00
CA GLY A 79 2.88 8.77 13.35
C GLY A 79 3.39 7.40 13.82
N PRO A 80 4.02 7.34 15.01
CA PRO A 80 4.47 6.09 15.59
C PRO A 80 3.28 5.16 15.91
N PRO A 81 3.48 3.83 15.85
CA PRO A 81 2.43 2.89 16.21
C PRO A 81 2.04 3.06 17.69
N LEU A 82 0.73 2.96 17.97
CA LEU A 82 0.19 3.12 19.33
C LEU A 82 0.66 2.02 20.30
N LYS A 83 1.08 0.88 19.77
CA LYS A 83 1.68 -0.22 20.52
C LYS A 83 2.97 -0.64 19.82
N PRO A 84 4.04 -0.96 20.56
CA PRO A 84 5.25 -1.53 19.97
C PRO A 84 4.90 -2.80 19.20
N TYR A 85 5.56 -3.01 18.06
CA TYR A 85 5.58 -4.34 17.45
C TYR A 85 6.40 -5.25 18.36
N VAL A 86 5.76 -6.27 18.92
CA VAL A 86 6.39 -7.31 19.75
C VAL A 86 6.28 -8.60 18.94
N GLU A 87 7.42 -9.23 18.65
CA GLU A 87 7.51 -10.52 17.94
C GLU A 87 6.78 -11.65 18.68
#